data_AF-A0AAV4IER1-F1
#
_entry.id   AF-A0AAV4IER1-F1
#
_cell.length_a   1.000
_cell.length_b   1.000
_cell.length_c   1.000
_cell.angle_alpha   90.00
_cell.angle_beta   90.00
_cell.angle_gamma   90.00
#
_symmetry.space_group_name_H-M   'P 1'
#
loop_
_entity.id
_entity.type
_entity.pdbx_description
1 polymer ?
#
loop_
_entity_poly.entity_id
_entity_poly.type
_entity_poly.pdbx_seq_one_letter_code
_entity_poly.pdbx_strand_id
1 'polypeptide(L)'
;MPIMKKQNIRTLSLIVCTFTYLLVGAAVFDALESEFEKSKKDALLKEEKNFRQHYNMTDEDFEKFRENIIRSVPYKAGTQWKFPGAFYFALTVITTIGKFDTCT
;
A
#
# COMPACT_ATOMS: atom_id res chain seq x y z
N MET A 1 -15.29 -34.06 -32.21
CA MET A 1 -15.04 -33.13 -31.08
C MET A 1 -13.59 -32.68 -31.18
N PRO A 2 -13.28 -31.38 -31.31
CA PRO A 2 -11.91 -30.94 -31.53
C PRO A 2 -11.07 -31.21 -30.27
N ILE A 3 -10.03 -32.03 -30.42
CA ILE A 3 -9.08 -32.37 -29.35
C ILE A 3 -8.22 -31.14 -29.09
N MET A 4 -8.39 -30.50 -27.93
CA MET A 4 -7.55 -29.37 -27.52
C MET A 4 -6.09 -29.83 -27.43
N LYS A 5 -5.17 -29.04 -28.01
CA LYS A 5 -3.73 -29.31 -27.93
C LYS A 5 -3.30 -29.33 -26.45
N LYS A 6 -2.45 -30.28 -26.06
CA LYS A 6 -1.93 -30.43 -24.68
C LYS A 6 -1.35 -29.13 -24.11
N GLN A 7 -0.76 -28.28 -24.95
CA GLN A 7 -0.24 -26.96 -24.56
C GLN A 7 -1.35 -25.99 -24.12
N ASN A 8 -2.49 -25.97 -24.83
CA ASN A 8 -3.62 -25.11 -24.51
C ASN A 8 -4.29 -25.53 -23.19
N ILE A 9 -4.34 -26.85 -22.93
CA ILE A 9 -4.83 -27.40 -21.66
C ILE A 9 -3.94 -26.95 -20.50
N ARG A 10 -2.60 -27.02 -20.66
CA ARG A 10 -1.66 -26.57 -19.63
C ARG A 10 -1.82 -25.09 -19.32
N THR A 11 -1.89 -24.23 -20.34
CA THR A 11 -2.07 -22.79 -20.15
C THR A 11 -3.41 -22.47 -19.49
N LEU A 12 -4.51 -23.09 -19.93
CA LEU A 12 -5.83 -22.89 -19.33
C LEU A 12 -5.86 -23.35 -17.87
N SER A 13 -5.24 -24.49 -17.56
CA SER A 13 -5.12 -24.98 -16.18
C SER A 13 -4.34 -24.01 -15.30
N LEU A 14 -3.21 -23.46 -15.77
CA LEU A 14 -2.45 -22.48 -15.01
C LEU A 14 -3.26 -21.20 -14.75
N ILE A 15 -4.00 -20.72 -15.75
CA ILE A 15 -4.87 -19.55 -15.59
C ILE A 15 -5.91 -19.81 -14.50
N VAL A 16 -6.63 -20.94 -14.58
CA VAL A 16 -7.65 -21.30 -13.58
C VAL A 16 -7.03 -21.44 -12.18
N CYS A 17 -5.90 -22.14 -12.05
CA CYS A 17 -5.20 -22.29 -10.77
C CYS A 17 -4.79 -20.94 -10.18
N THR A 18 -4.20 -20.05 -10.98
CA THR A 18 -3.80 -18.71 -10.52
C THR A 18 -5.00 -17.89 -10.07
N PHE A 19 -6.11 -17.91 -10.83
CA PHE A 19 -7.34 -17.24 -10.40
C PHE A 19 -7.88 -17.79 -9.09
N THR A 20 -7.93 -19.12 -8.93
CA THR A 20 -8.38 -19.72 -7.66
C THR A 20 -7.45 -19.37 -6.50
N TYR A 21 -6.14 -19.33 -6.72
CA TYR A 21 -5.16 -18.92 -5.72
C TYR A 21 -5.37 -17.48 -5.26
N LEU A 22 -5.60 -16.56 -6.20
CA LEU A 22 -5.92 -15.16 -5.89
C LEU A 22 -7.22 -15.02 -5.10
N LEU A 23 -8.28 -15.76 -5.46
CA LEU A 23 -9.55 -15.72 -4.74
C LEU A 23 -9.44 -16.25 -3.31
N VAL A 24 -8.73 -17.37 -3.12
CA VAL A 24 -8.47 -17.91 -1.79
C VAL A 24 -7.62 -16.94 -0.97
N GLY A 25 -6.55 -16.38 -1.57
CA GLY A 25 -5.72 -15.37 -0.91
C GLY A 25 -6.54 -14.16 -0.48
N ALA A 26 -7.41 -13.64 -1.35
CA ALA A 26 -8.29 -12.51 -1.02
C ALA A 26 -9.23 -12.82 0.15
N ALA A 27 -9.85 -14.00 0.18
CA ALA A 27 -10.72 -14.41 1.28
C ALA A 27 -9.95 -14.57 2.61
N VAL A 28 -8.73 -15.10 2.56
CA VAL A 28 -7.87 -15.24 3.74
C VAL A 28 -7.44 -13.86 4.25
N PHE A 29 -6.98 -12.96 3.38
CA PHE A 29 -6.60 -11.61 3.79
C PHE A 29 -7.79 -10.81 4.33
N ASP A 30 -8.96 -10.92 3.73
CA ASP A 30 -10.18 -10.28 4.25
C ASP A 30 -10.53 -10.79 5.64
N ALA A 31 -10.49 -12.11 5.87
CA ALA A 31 -10.77 -12.69 7.17
C ALA A 31 -9.75 -12.30 8.26
N LEU A 32 -8.49 -12.09 7.89
CA LEU A 32 -7.41 -11.78 8.84
C LEU A 32 -7.25 -10.29 9.11
N GLU A 33 -7.36 -9.44 8.08
CA GLU A 33 -6.98 -8.02 8.18
C GLU A 33 -8.18 -7.07 8.31
N SER A 34 -9.38 -7.46 7.88
CA SER A 34 -10.51 -6.52 7.78
C SER A 34 -10.98 -5.96 9.13
N GLU A 35 -11.04 -6.77 10.19
CA GLU A 35 -11.41 -6.29 11.53
C GLU A 35 -10.32 -5.40 12.13
N PHE A 36 -9.06 -5.77 11.92
CA PHE A 36 -7.92 -5.02 12.41
C PHE A 36 -7.81 -3.64 11.75
N GLU A 37 -8.04 -3.56 10.44
CA GLU A 37 -8.08 -2.30 9.71
C GLU A 37 -9.21 -1.40 10.23
N LYS A 38 -10.42 -1.93 10.42
CA LYS A 38 -11.55 -1.18 10.99
C LYS A 38 -11.24 -0.65 12.38
N SER A 39 -10.73 -1.49 13.27
CA SER A 39 -10.39 -1.08 14.64
C SER A 39 -9.28 -0.02 14.65
N LYS A 40 -8.27 -0.14 13.78
CA LYS A 40 -7.22 0.88 13.64
C LYS A 40 -7.78 2.20 13.13
N LYS A 41 -8.64 2.15 12.11
CA LYS A 41 -9.30 3.34 11.56
C LYS A 41 -10.11 4.07 12.62
N ASP A 42 -10.91 3.34 13.40
CA ASP A 42 -11.73 3.92 14.46
C ASP A 42 -10.88 4.53 15.58
N ALA A 43 -9.78 3.88 15.96
CA ALA A 43 -8.82 4.41 16.93
C ALA A 43 -8.17 5.71 16.44
N LEU A 44 -7.73 5.75 15.18
CA LEU A 44 -7.14 6.95 14.57
C LEU A 44 -8.15 8.10 14.47
N LEU A 45 -9.38 7.83 14.05
CA LEU A 45 -10.43 8.85 13.97
C LEU A 45 -10.81 9.40 15.35
N LYS A 46 -10.78 8.56 16.38
CA LYS A 46 -11.01 8.99 17.77
C LYS A 46 -9.88 9.90 18.26
N GLU A 47 -8.64 9.52 18.00
CA GLU A 47 -7.47 10.34 18.35
C GLU A 47 -7.49 11.68 17.61
N GLU A 48 -7.77 11.66 16.30
CA GLU A 48 -7.94 12.85 15.47
C GLU A 48 -8.98 13.81 16.05
N LYS A 49 -10.16 13.30 16.39
CA LYS A 49 -11.24 14.10 16.97
C LYS A 49 -10.84 14.71 18.31
N ASN A 50 -10.19 13.92 19.19
CA ASN A 50 -9.72 14.41 20.48
C ASN A 50 -8.68 15.52 20.31
N PHE A 51 -7.74 15.35 19.38
CA PHE A 51 -6.71 16.34 19.08
C PHE A 51 -7.32 17.64 18.53
N ARG A 52 -8.24 17.52 17.56
CA ARG A 52 -8.95 18.67 16.97
C ARG A 52 -9.71 19.46 18.04
N GLN A 53 -10.42 18.76 18.93
CA GLN A 53 -11.15 19.38 20.03
C GLN A 53 -10.23 20.03 21.07
N HIS A 54 -9.12 19.37 21.41
CA HIS A 54 -8.17 19.89 22.40
C HIS A 54 -7.53 21.22 21.96
N TYR A 55 -7.28 21.38 20.65
CA TYR A 55 -6.67 22.58 20.07
C TYR A 55 -7.66 23.52 19.38
N ASN A 56 -8.97 23.29 19.46
CA ASN A 56 -10.00 24.08 18.77
C ASN A 56 -9.71 24.31 17.26
N MET A 57 -9.23 23.28 16.57
CA MET A 57 -8.93 23.37 15.14
C MET A 57 -10.21 23.25 14.29
N THR A 58 -10.33 24.09 13.26
CA THR A 58 -11.38 23.93 12.24
C THR A 58 -11.06 22.74 11.34
N ASP A 59 -12.07 22.22 10.64
CA ASP A 59 -11.86 21.11 9.68
C ASP A 59 -10.90 21.53 8.56
N GLU A 60 -11.03 22.76 8.05
CA GLU A 60 -10.18 23.29 6.98
C GLU A 60 -8.71 23.45 7.41
N ASP A 61 -8.46 23.93 8.62
CA ASP A 61 -7.10 24.10 9.14
C ASP A 61 -6.44 22.75 9.43
N PHE A 62 -7.21 21.80 9.96
CA PHE A 62 -6.72 20.45 10.21
C PHE A 62 -6.36 19.74 8.90
N GLU A 63 -7.16 19.90 7.84
CA GLU A 63 -6.87 19.34 6.53
C GLU A 63 -5.60 19.93 5.90
N LYS A 64 -5.42 21.25 5.97
CA LYS A 64 -4.15 21.90 5.53
C LYS A 64 -2.96 21.38 6.32
N PHE A 65 -3.11 21.20 7.63
CA PHE A 65 -2.06 20.65 8.49
C PHE A 65 -1.72 19.20 8.11
N ARG A 66 -2.74 18.37 7.89
CA ARG A 66 -2.60 16.97 7.44
C ARG A 66 -1.87 16.87 6.11
N GLU A 67 -2.25 17.68 5.12
CA GLU A 67 -1.58 17.75 3.83
C GLU A 67 -0.10 18.14 3.97
N ASN A 68 0.20 19.15 4.78
CA ASN A 68 1.57 19.57 5.06
C ASN A 68 2.38 18.45 5.72
N ILE A 69 1.79 17.70 6.66
CA ILE A 69 2.45 16.54 7.27
C ILE A 69 2.75 15.48 6.20
N ILE A 70 1.78 15.10 5.37
CA ILE A 70 1.95 14.06 4.34
C ILE A 70 3.07 14.46 3.37
N ARG A 71 3.08 15.72 2.91
CA ARG A 71 4.15 16.25 2.06
C ARG A 71 5.51 16.32 2.75
N SER A 72 5.54 16.43 4.09
CA SER A 72 6.76 16.46 4.87
C SER A 72 7.39 15.08 5.11
N VAL A 73 6.61 13.99 5.02
CA VAL A 73 7.07 12.60 5.26
C VAL A 73 8.36 12.24 4.52
N PRO A 74 8.51 12.48 3.19
CA PRO A 74 9.74 12.14 2.48
C PRO A 74 10.97 12.91 3.00
N TYR A 75 10.79 14.11 3.54
CA TYR A 75 11.87 14.92 4.09
C TYR A 75 12.32 14.46 5.49
N LYS A 76 11.49 13.70 6.23
CA LYS A 76 11.86 13.14 7.54
C LYS A 76 13.00 12.12 7.44
N ALA A 77 13.10 11.41 6.31
CA ALA A 77 14.16 10.44 6.07
C ALA A 77 15.51 11.08 5.64
N GLY A 78 15.60 12.42 5.61
CA GLY A 78 16.79 13.13 5.14
C GLY A 78 16.88 13.24 3.61
N THR A 79 18.03 13.68 3.08
CA THR A 79 18.21 13.92 1.63
C THR A 79 18.36 12.61 0.85
N GLN A 80 17.24 12.03 0.40
CA GLN A 80 17.20 10.76 -0.35
C GLN A 80 17.85 10.85 -1.74
N TRP A 81 17.90 12.03 -2.37
CA TRP A 81 18.44 12.22 -3.72
C TRP A 81 19.92 12.59 -3.78
N LYS A 82 20.71 12.16 -2.78
CA LYS A 82 22.18 12.12 -2.88
C LYS A 82 22.62 10.82 -3.52
N PHE A 83 23.87 10.76 -4.00
CA PHE A 83 24.41 9.59 -4.72
C PHE A 83 24.09 8.23 -4.07
N PRO A 84 24.24 8.01 -2.74
CA PRO A 84 23.91 6.72 -2.13
C PRO A 84 22.43 6.34 -2.22
N GLY A 85 21.52 7.31 -2.05
CA GLY A 85 20.08 7.07 -2.13
C GLY A 85 19.60 6.88 -3.57
N ALA A 86 20.17 7.62 -4.52
CA ALA A 86 19.93 7.41 -5.95
C ALA A 86 20.44 6.04 -6.43
N PHE A 87 21.60 5.60 -5.92
CA PHE A 87 22.15 4.27 -6.20
C PHE A 87 21.28 3.15 -5.60
N TYR A 88 20.84 3.29 -4.34
CA TYR A 88 19.91 2.36 -3.72
C TYR A 88 18.59 2.27 -4.50
N PHE A 89 18.05 3.41 -4.94
CA PHE A 89 16.85 3.46 -5.78
C PHE A 89 17.04 2.71 -7.11
N ALA A 90 18.17 2.91 -7.80
CA ALA A 90 18.45 2.16 -9.03
C ALA A 90 18.49 0.63 -8.78
N LEU A 91 19.05 0.20 -7.65
CA LEU A 91 19.06 -1.22 -7.26
C LEU A 91 17.64 -1.76 -7.03
N THR A 92 16.76 -1.04 -6.34
CA THR A 92 15.38 -1.50 -6.09
C THR A 92 14.55 -1.61 -7.37
N VAL A 93 14.83 -0.76 -8.37
CA VAL A 93 14.23 -0.82 -9.71
C VAL A 93 14.71 -2.06 -10.47
N ILE A 94 16.03 -2.27 -10.56
CA ILE A 94 16.62 -3.39 -11.33
C ILE A 94 16.24 -4.75 -10.71
N THR A 95 16.18 -4.82 -9.39
CA THR A 95 15.80 -6.05 -8.65
C THR A 95 14.30 -6.28 -8.58
N THR A 96 13.47 -5.37 -9.12
CA THR A 96 12.00 -5.42 -9.09
C THR A 96 11.38 -5.41 -7.68
N ILE A 97 12.13 -4.95 -6.67
CA ILE A 97 11.63 -4.85 -5.29
C ILE A 97 10.63 -3.69 -5.15
N GLY A 98 10.94 -2.53 -5.72
CA GLY A 98 10.00 -1.39 -5.78
C GLY A 98 9.55 -0.81 -4.43
N LYS A 99 10.46 -0.57 -3.47
CA LYS A 99 10.12 0.14 -2.24
C LYS A 99 10.11 1.66 -2.49
N PHE A 100 8.91 2.25 -2.59
CA PHE A 100 8.68 3.63 -3.04
C PHE A 100 8.87 4.72 -1.98
N ASP A 101 9.38 4.39 -0.79
CA ASP A 101 9.61 5.40 0.27
C ASP A 101 10.55 6.54 -0.17
N THR A 102 11.31 6.34 -1.26
CA THR A 102 12.20 7.34 -1.88
C THR A 102 11.58 8.08 -3.09
N CYS A 103 10.49 7.57 -3.66
CA CYS A 103 9.72 8.22 -4.72
C CYS A 103 8.62 9.04 -4.06
N THR A 104 8.84 10.35 -3.97
CA THR A 104 7.76 11.28 -3.68
C THR A 104 6.78 11.31 -4.85
#